data_AF-A0A147EMN4-F1
#
_entry.id   AF-A0A147EMN4-F1
#
_cell.length_a   1.000
_cell.length_b   1.000
_cell.length_c   1.000
_cell.angle_alpha   90.00
_cell.angle_beta   90.00
_cell.angle_gamma   90.00
#
_symmetry.space_group_name_H-M   'P 1'
#
loop_
_entity.id
_entity.type
_entity.pdbx_description
1 polymer ?
#
loop_
_entity_poly.entity_id
_entity_poly.type
_entity_poly.pdbx_seq_one_letter_code
_entity_poly.pdbx_strand_id
1 'polypeptide(L)'
;MRVLLMMLVGEFAFLLGAGVLAGPPRPEALWFGSLMWWAVSACIIGLILTYFGWNGAIYPQGVVSYVRDAQNLVIRTPRVRKTIIGSLFVVSNVVFGACSVVALCWAISVGAELRRSWWSGMVTTSLFLPVSLYIARHVCRFAFRSPGITLAPTGISGRTEGGHLEETDWGAVSAVSAVRTAATRRLPAYTSVRIETARAAFTASSMAFDSDPHGVTSVIEFFRQHPEHRNALQDPRAALELVRNAMLSGWRGAEAAA
;
A
#
# COMPACT_ATOMS: atom_id res chain seq x y z
N MET A 1 -8.62 -7.45 10.28
CA MET A 1 -8.33 -8.61 11.15
C MET A 1 -9.12 -9.86 10.74
N ARG A 2 -10.46 -9.81 10.61
CA ARG A 2 -11.29 -10.97 10.22
C ARG A 2 -10.93 -11.63 8.88
N VAL A 3 -10.65 -10.82 7.85
CA VAL A 3 -10.23 -11.32 6.52
C VAL A 3 -8.89 -12.07 6.58
N LEU A 4 -7.94 -11.56 7.36
CA LEU A 4 -6.61 -12.16 7.51
C LEU A 4 -6.68 -13.50 8.25
N LEU A 5 -7.56 -13.59 9.26
CA LEU A 5 -7.84 -14.82 10.00
C LEU A 5 -8.53 -15.87 9.11
N MET A 6 -9.54 -15.48 8.33
CA MET A 6 -10.23 -16.39 7.41
C MET A 6 -9.30 -16.92 6.31
N MET A 7 -8.37 -16.09 5.82
CA MET A 7 -7.37 -16.54 4.85
C MET A 7 -6.36 -17.50 5.49
N LEU A 8 -5.79 -17.18 6.66
CA LEU A 8 -4.93 -18.10 7.41
C LEU A 8 -5.59 -19.46 7.65
N VAL A 9 -6.87 -19.47 8.01
CA VAL A 9 -7.66 -20.70 8.19
C VAL A 9 -7.83 -21.46 6.87
N GLY A 10 -8.08 -20.75 5.75
CA GLY A 10 -8.16 -21.35 4.42
C GLY A 10 -6.84 -21.95 3.94
N GLU A 11 -5.72 -21.26 4.16
CA GLU A 11 -4.36 -21.75 3.83
C GLU A 11 -4.03 -23.01 4.65
N PHE A 12 -4.35 -23.00 5.95
CA PHE A 12 -4.12 -24.13 6.84
C PHE A 12 -5.01 -25.35 6.49
N ALA A 13 -6.27 -25.10 6.15
CA ALA A 13 -7.22 -26.13 5.73
C ALA A 13 -6.84 -26.77 4.39
N PHE A 14 -6.29 -26.00 3.45
CA PHE A 14 -5.82 -26.52 2.17
C PHE A 14 -4.57 -27.40 2.34
N LEU A 15 -3.61 -26.98 3.17
CA LEU A 15 -2.43 -27.80 3.52
C LEU A 15 -2.82 -29.10 4.22
N LEU A 16 -3.79 -29.05 5.15
CA LEU A 16 -4.35 -30.23 5.80
C LEU A 16 -5.09 -31.13 4.79
N GLY A 17 -5.90 -30.56 3.90
CA GLY A 17 -6.63 -31.30 2.87
C GLY A 17 -5.72 -32.01 1.87
N ALA A 18 -4.64 -31.36 1.44
CA ALA A 18 -3.64 -31.96 0.57
C ALA A 18 -2.87 -33.11 1.25
N GLY A 19 -2.60 -33.00 2.55
CA GLY A 19 -2.00 -34.07 3.35
C GLY A 19 -2.91 -35.27 3.57
N VAL A 20 -4.23 -35.06 3.68
CA VAL A 20 -5.23 -36.11 3.92
C VAL A 20 -5.59 -36.87 2.63
N LEU A 21 -5.62 -36.19 1.47
CA LEU A 21 -6.01 -36.81 0.19
C LEU A 21 -4.90 -37.66 -0.46
N ALA A 22 -3.64 -37.54 -0.04
CA ALA A 22 -2.49 -38.18 -0.70
C ALA A 22 -2.10 -39.57 -0.11
N GLY A 23 -2.84 -40.10 0.86
CA GLY A 23 -2.46 -41.32 1.59
C GLY A 23 -1.44 -41.02 2.71
N PRO A 24 -0.66 -42.02 3.20
CA PRO A 24 0.29 -41.79 4.29
C PRO A 24 1.30 -40.70 3.87
N PRO A 25 1.44 -39.62 4.66
CA PRO A 25 2.21 -38.45 4.28
C PRO A 25 3.67 -38.83 4.04
N ARG A 26 4.11 -38.73 2.78
CA ARG A 26 5.52 -38.84 2.41
C ARG A 26 6.14 -37.43 2.42
N PRO A 27 7.41 -37.29 2.86
CA PRO A 27 8.10 -36.00 2.87
C PRO A 27 8.16 -35.34 1.49
N GLU A 28 8.24 -36.14 0.42
CA GLU A 28 8.21 -35.70 -0.98
C GLU A 28 6.88 -35.02 -1.36
N ALA A 29 5.76 -35.55 -0.88
CA ALA A 29 4.43 -35.01 -1.17
C ALA A 29 4.21 -33.67 -0.46
N LEU A 30 4.70 -33.54 0.78
CA LEU A 30 4.69 -32.27 1.52
C LEU A 30 5.57 -31.21 0.85
N TRP A 31 6.75 -31.62 0.37
CA TRP A 31 7.65 -30.75 -0.36
C TRP A 31 7.02 -30.21 -1.66
N PHE A 32 6.48 -31.11 -2.49
CA PHE A 32 5.87 -30.75 -3.75
C PHE A 32 4.60 -29.90 -3.57
N GLY A 33 3.77 -30.25 -2.58
CA GLY A 33 2.57 -29.48 -2.22
C GLY A 33 2.92 -28.06 -1.75
N SER A 34 3.98 -27.90 -0.95
CA SER A 34 4.46 -26.58 -0.52
C SER A 34 4.93 -25.74 -1.70
N LEU A 35 5.69 -26.33 -2.63
CA LEU A 35 6.22 -25.65 -3.82
C LEU A 35 5.11 -25.18 -4.76
N MET A 36 4.13 -26.05 -5.04
CA MET A 36 2.96 -25.70 -5.86
C MET A 36 2.13 -24.60 -5.19
N TRP A 37 1.94 -24.67 -3.87
CA TRP A 37 1.25 -23.63 -3.12
C TRP A 37 1.96 -22.28 -3.23
N TRP A 38 3.28 -22.26 -3.08
CA TRP A 38 4.08 -21.04 -3.22
C TRP A 38 3.98 -20.48 -4.64
N ALA A 39 4.08 -21.32 -5.67
CA ALA A 39 3.96 -20.90 -7.06
C ALA A 39 2.58 -20.26 -7.33
N VAL A 40 1.50 -20.90 -6.86
CA VAL A 40 0.12 -20.37 -6.99
C VAL A 40 -0.02 -19.04 -6.24
N SER A 41 0.48 -18.96 -5.01
CA SER A 41 0.45 -17.73 -4.20
C SER A 41 1.22 -16.59 -4.87
N ALA A 42 2.41 -16.88 -5.40
CA ALA A 42 3.23 -15.93 -6.14
C ALA A 42 2.53 -15.45 -7.43
N CYS A 43 1.88 -16.36 -8.17
CA CYS A 43 1.09 -16.02 -9.36
C CYS A 43 -0.12 -15.14 -9.03
N ILE A 44 -0.89 -15.48 -7.98
CA ILE A 44 -2.04 -14.68 -7.53
C ILE A 44 -1.57 -13.28 -7.10
N ILE A 45 -0.48 -13.19 -6.35
CA ILE A 45 0.03 -11.91 -5.89
C ILE A 45 0.63 -11.12 -7.04
N GLY A 46 1.31 -11.78 -7.98
CA GLY A 46 1.74 -11.19 -9.25
C GLY A 46 0.55 -10.61 -10.02
N LEU A 47 -0.53 -11.35 -10.19
CA LEU A 47 -1.76 -10.88 -10.83
C LEU A 47 -2.38 -9.69 -10.08
N ILE A 48 -2.44 -9.74 -8.76
CA ILE A 48 -2.92 -8.63 -7.92
C ILE A 48 -2.04 -7.39 -8.11
N LEU A 49 -0.73 -7.52 -8.00
CA LEU A 49 0.22 -6.40 -8.17
C LEU A 49 0.19 -5.84 -9.59
N THR A 50 0.03 -6.70 -10.59
CA THR A 50 -0.10 -6.27 -11.99
C THR A 50 -1.45 -5.57 -12.19
N TYR A 51 -2.55 -6.11 -11.67
CA TYR A 51 -3.87 -5.48 -11.74
C TYR A 51 -3.91 -4.12 -11.02
N PHE A 52 -3.33 -4.00 -9.83
CA PHE A 52 -3.27 -2.74 -9.09
C PHE A 52 -2.19 -1.78 -9.60
N GLY A 53 -1.11 -2.30 -10.21
CA GLY A 53 -0.02 -1.51 -10.77
C GLY A 53 -0.28 -1.01 -12.20
N TRP A 54 -1.01 -1.77 -13.02
CA TRP A 54 -1.45 -1.38 -14.36
C TRP A 54 -2.72 -0.55 -14.37
N ASN A 55 -3.60 -0.71 -13.37
CA ASN A 55 -4.62 0.30 -13.08
C ASN A 55 -3.95 1.51 -12.43
N GLY A 56 -2.97 2.08 -13.13
CA GLY A 56 -2.40 3.38 -12.82
C GLY A 56 -3.53 4.38 -12.78
N ALA A 57 -4.06 4.60 -11.59
CA ALA A 57 -4.78 5.78 -11.19
C ALA A 57 -5.78 6.31 -12.23
N ILE A 58 -6.67 5.45 -12.77
CA ILE A 58 -7.96 5.94 -13.27
C ILE A 58 -8.81 6.18 -12.02
N TYR A 59 -8.43 7.17 -11.22
CA TYR A 59 -9.32 7.69 -10.20
C TYR A 59 -10.42 8.44 -10.95
N PRO A 60 -11.70 8.23 -10.63
CA PRO A 60 -12.74 9.09 -11.17
C PRO A 60 -12.37 10.53 -10.82
N GLN A 61 -12.49 11.44 -11.80
CA GLN A 61 -12.10 12.84 -11.62
C GLN A 61 -12.79 13.43 -10.38
N GLY A 62 -12.01 14.12 -9.55
CA GLY A 62 -12.50 14.75 -8.32
C GLY A 62 -12.65 13.83 -7.11
N VAL A 63 -12.30 12.54 -7.21
CA VAL A 63 -12.36 11.64 -6.04
C VAL A 63 -11.16 11.86 -5.12
N VAL A 64 -11.45 12.26 -3.88
CA VAL A 64 -10.46 12.41 -2.80
C VAL A 64 -10.73 11.38 -1.70
N SER A 65 -9.79 10.45 -1.53
CA SER A 65 -9.79 9.45 -0.46
C SER A 65 -9.24 10.06 0.83
N TYR A 66 -9.93 9.85 1.94
CA TYR A 66 -9.56 10.40 3.24
C TYR A 66 -9.78 9.41 4.39
N VAL A 67 -9.20 9.74 5.54
CA VAL A 67 -9.36 8.97 6.79
C VAL A 67 -10.58 9.46 7.54
N ARG A 68 -11.58 8.59 7.71
CA ARG A 68 -12.81 8.95 8.42
C ARG A 68 -12.60 9.29 9.90
N ASP A 69 -11.71 8.56 10.58
CA ASP A 69 -11.54 8.68 12.04
C ASP A 69 -10.40 9.63 12.44
N ALA A 70 -9.99 10.53 11.55
CA ALA A 70 -8.94 11.49 11.85
C ALA A 70 -9.53 12.80 12.37
N GLN A 71 -8.88 13.41 13.38
CA GLN A 71 -9.23 14.74 13.92
C GLN A 71 -8.97 15.88 12.93
N ASN A 72 -8.32 15.59 11.80
CA ASN A 72 -7.98 16.53 10.73
C ASN A 72 -8.21 15.83 9.39
N LEU A 73 -8.39 16.58 8.31
CA LEU A 73 -8.52 16.02 6.96
C LEU A 73 -7.18 15.42 6.52
N VAL A 74 -7.07 14.10 6.69
CA VAL A 74 -5.91 13.33 6.25
C VAL A 74 -6.24 12.66 4.91
N ILE A 75 -5.60 13.13 3.85
CA ILE A 75 -5.66 12.58 2.50
C ILE A 75 -4.52 11.58 2.36
N ARG A 76 -4.83 10.28 2.46
CA ARG A 76 -3.83 9.20 2.40
C ARG A 76 -4.41 7.97 1.72
N THR A 77 -3.53 7.16 1.15
CA THR A 77 -3.92 5.84 0.64
C THR A 77 -4.54 5.05 1.81
N PRO A 78 -5.75 4.50 1.67
CA PRO A 78 -6.33 3.65 2.71
C PRO A 78 -5.38 2.48 2.96
N ARG A 79 -4.75 2.47 4.16
CA ARG A 79 -3.78 1.46 4.64
C ARG A 79 -4.23 0.03 4.31
N VAL A 80 -5.53 -0.21 4.38
CA VAL A 80 -6.16 -1.51 4.23
C VAL A 80 -5.76 -2.21 2.91
N ARG A 81 -5.75 -1.56 1.74
CA ARG A 81 -5.50 -2.27 0.47
C ARG A 81 -4.05 -2.73 0.31
N LYS A 82 -3.08 -1.81 0.41
CA LYS A 82 -1.66 -2.13 0.20
C LYS A 82 -1.09 -2.96 1.35
N THR A 83 -1.51 -2.69 2.59
CA THR A 83 -1.05 -3.46 3.75
C THR A 83 -1.65 -4.87 3.78
N ILE A 84 -2.90 -5.09 3.34
CA ILE A 84 -3.45 -6.45 3.21
C ILE A 84 -2.64 -7.27 2.22
N ILE A 85 -2.40 -6.77 1.01
CA ILE A 85 -1.66 -7.51 -0.03
C ILE A 85 -0.24 -7.84 0.44
N GLY A 86 0.46 -6.85 1.03
CA GLY A 86 1.79 -7.08 1.59
C GLY A 86 1.78 -8.07 2.76
N SER A 87 0.78 -7.99 3.64
CA SER A 87 0.66 -8.92 4.77
C SER A 87 0.33 -10.34 4.32
N LEU A 88 -0.48 -10.51 3.27
CA LEU A 88 -0.77 -11.82 2.69
C LEU A 88 0.51 -12.44 2.12
N PHE A 89 1.27 -11.68 1.34
CA PHE A 89 2.55 -12.16 0.81
C PHE A 89 3.50 -12.60 1.94
N VAL A 90 3.60 -11.80 3.00
CA VAL A 90 4.46 -12.12 4.15
C VAL A 90 4.00 -13.41 4.83
N VAL A 91 2.71 -13.53 5.12
CA VAL A 91 2.15 -14.72 5.78
C VAL A 91 2.39 -15.96 4.94
N SER A 92 2.05 -15.94 3.65
CA SER A 92 2.22 -17.11 2.78
C SER A 92 3.69 -17.54 2.68
N ASN A 93 4.66 -16.62 2.64
CA ASN A 93 6.07 -16.99 2.61
C ASN A 93 6.60 -17.48 3.97
N VAL A 94 6.11 -16.94 5.10
CA VAL A 94 6.46 -17.45 6.43
C VAL A 94 5.93 -18.88 6.62
N VAL A 95 4.68 -19.13 6.23
CA VAL A 95 4.07 -20.48 6.26
C VAL A 95 4.88 -21.44 5.39
N PHE A 96 5.23 -21.03 4.17
CA PHE A 96 6.06 -21.84 3.26
C PHE A 96 7.45 -22.14 3.85
N GLY A 97 8.10 -21.14 4.45
CA GLY A 97 9.39 -21.31 5.13
C GLY A 97 9.29 -22.30 6.30
N ALA A 98 8.25 -22.19 7.13
CA ALA A 98 8.00 -23.11 8.24
C ALA A 98 7.73 -24.54 7.77
N CYS A 99 6.89 -24.72 6.73
CA CYS A 99 6.63 -26.03 6.14
C CYS A 99 7.91 -26.67 5.57
N SER A 100 8.79 -25.87 4.95
CA SER A 100 10.08 -26.31 4.43
C SER A 100 11.02 -26.80 5.54
N VAL A 101 11.07 -26.09 6.69
CA VAL A 101 11.83 -26.52 7.88
C VAL A 101 11.29 -27.84 8.41
N VAL A 102 9.97 -27.98 8.57
CA VAL A 102 9.33 -29.21 9.08
C VAL A 102 9.61 -30.39 8.16
N ALA A 103 9.48 -30.22 6.84
CA ALA A 103 9.78 -31.26 5.87
C ALA A 103 11.25 -31.69 5.93
N LEU A 104 12.18 -30.74 6.12
CA LEU A 104 13.60 -31.02 6.27
C LEU A 104 13.89 -31.80 7.56
N CYS A 105 13.35 -31.37 8.69
CA CYS A 105 13.50 -32.07 9.99
C CYS A 105 12.93 -33.49 9.94
N TRP A 106 11.77 -33.67 9.31
CA TRP A 106 11.15 -34.98 9.14
C TRP A 106 12.00 -35.88 8.23
N ALA A 107 12.46 -35.38 7.08
CA ALA A 107 13.33 -36.14 6.18
C ALA A 107 14.61 -36.64 6.87
N ILE A 108 15.20 -35.82 7.76
CA ILE A 108 16.35 -36.20 8.60
C ILE A 108 15.97 -37.34 9.55
N SER A 109 14.82 -37.24 10.23
CA SER A 109 14.40 -38.23 11.24
C SER A 109 14.12 -39.64 10.68
N VAL A 110 13.71 -39.75 9.41
CA VAL A 110 13.36 -41.04 8.77
C VAL A 110 14.57 -41.63 8.03
N GLY A 111 15.74 -40.96 8.04
CA GLY A 111 16.94 -41.45 7.37
C GLY A 111 16.79 -41.60 5.86
N ALA A 112 15.92 -40.82 5.24
CA ALA A 112 15.69 -40.91 3.81
C ALA A 112 16.96 -40.49 3.05
N GLU A 113 17.42 -41.29 2.07
CA GLU A 113 18.63 -41.05 1.25
C GLU A 113 18.49 -39.86 0.27
N LEU A 114 17.81 -38.81 0.68
CA LEU A 114 17.52 -37.62 -0.10
C LEU A 114 18.67 -36.61 0.00
N ARG A 115 19.89 -37.06 -0.31
CA ARG A 115 21.11 -36.22 -0.36
C ARG A 115 20.98 -35.06 -1.35
N ARG A 116 20.14 -35.23 -2.39
CA ARG A 116 19.81 -34.21 -3.40
C ARG A 116 18.73 -33.22 -2.94
N SER A 117 17.77 -33.62 -2.11
CA SER A 117 16.76 -32.68 -1.58
C SER A 117 17.23 -31.90 -0.35
N TRP A 118 18.29 -32.37 0.31
CA TRP A 118 18.90 -31.65 1.43
C TRP A 118 19.42 -30.28 1.01
N TRP A 119 20.13 -30.23 -0.13
CA TRP A 119 20.58 -28.97 -0.72
C TRP A 119 19.41 -28.12 -1.19
N SER A 120 18.40 -28.69 -1.86
CA SER A 120 17.25 -27.90 -2.32
C SER A 120 16.43 -27.34 -1.15
N GLY A 121 16.25 -28.12 -0.08
CA GLY A 121 15.53 -27.75 1.14
C GLY A 121 16.27 -26.73 1.98
N MET A 122 17.60 -26.84 2.11
CA MET A 122 18.40 -25.80 2.76
C MET A 122 18.41 -24.51 1.94
N VAL A 123 18.60 -24.58 0.61
CA VAL A 123 18.65 -23.38 -0.25
C VAL A 123 17.33 -22.62 -0.23
N THR A 124 16.20 -23.31 -0.38
CA THR A 124 14.86 -22.71 -0.27
C THR A 124 14.64 -22.11 1.12
N THR A 125 14.84 -22.87 2.20
CA THR A 125 14.61 -22.35 3.55
C THR A 125 15.49 -21.15 3.87
N SER A 126 16.77 -21.19 3.44
CA SER A 126 17.76 -20.13 3.67
C SER A 126 17.53 -18.90 2.80
N LEU A 127 16.88 -19.03 1.64
CA LEU A 127 16.58 -17.89 0.76
C LEU A 127 15.22 -17.26 1.11
N PHE A 128 14.18 -18.08 1.32
CA PHE A 128 12.82 -17.60 1.48
C PHE A 128 12.58 -16.97 2.85
N LEU A 129 13.14 -17.53 3.94
CA LEU A 129 12.88 -17.01 5.29
C LEU A 129 13.47 -15.59 5.50
N PRO A 130 14.71 -15.29 5.10
CA PRO A 130 15.25 -13.94 5.16
C PRO A 130 14.55 -12.96 4.22
N VAL A 131 14.21 -13.40 2.99
CA VAL A 131 13.45 -12.58 2.03
C VAL A 131 12.06 -12.24 2.59
N SER A 132 11.39 -13.20 3.24
CA SER A 132 10.10 -13.00 3.90
C SER A 132 10.21 -12.00 5.04
N LEU A 133 11.22 -12.12 5.90
CA LEU A 133 11.47 -11.18 6.99
C LEU A 133 11.82 -9.78 6.48
N TYR A 134 12.61 -9.70 5.40
CA TYR A 134 12.94 -8.44 4.74
C TYR A 134 11.68 -7.76 4.19
N ILE A 135 10.83 -8.50 3.48
CA ILE A 135 9.57 -8.00 2.93
C ILE A 135 8.60 -7.65 4.07
N ALA A 136 8.52 -8.46 5.13
CA ALA A 136 7.72 -8.17 6.32
C ALA A 136 8.15 -6.84 6.96
N ARG A 137 9.46 -6.65 7.14
CA ARG A 137 10.03 -5.39 7.64
C ARG A 137 9.67 -4.22 6.73
N HIS A 138 9.71 -4.40 5.41
CA HIS A 138 9.35 -3.38 4.44
C HIS A 138 7.86 -3.03 4.48
N VAL A 139 6.98 -4.04 4.51
CA VAL A 139 5.53 -3.90 4.62
C VAL A 139 5.16 -3.23 5.94
N CYS A 140 5.76 -3.66 7.06
CA CYS A 140 5.57 -3.02 8.36
C CYS A 140 6.00 -1.55 8.33
N ARG A 141 7.20 -1.24 7.80
CA ARG A 141 7.65 0.15 7.66
C ARG A 141 6.69 0.98 6.81
N PHE A 142 6.20 0.43 5.70
CA PHE A 142 5.23 1.10 4.84
C PHE A 142 3.87 1.30 5.52
N ALA A 143 3.42 0.31 6.29
CA ALA A 143 2.17 0.37 7.06
C ALA A 143 2.23 1.43 8.18
N PHE A 144 3.37 1.54 8.88
CA PHE A 144 3.55 2.51 9.96
C PHE A 144 3.89 3.92 9.44
N ARG A 145 4.54 4.03 8.28
CA ARG A 145 4.95 5.32 7.67
C ARG A 145 4.17 5.65 6.40
N SER A 146 2.87 5.38 6.41
CA SER A 146 2.03 5.58 5.22
C SER A 146 2.13 7.04 4.75
N PRO A 147 2.52 7.26 3.48
CA PRO A 147 2.59 8.59 2.92
C PRO A 147 1.18 9.19 2.79
N GLY A 148 1.10 10.52 2.82
CA GLY A 148 -0.16 11.26 2.80
C GLY A 148 0.04 12.74 3.09
N ILE A 149 -1.02 13.51 2.89
CA ILE A 149 -1.09 14.94 3.18
C ILE A 149 -2.13 15.12 4.28
N THR A 150 -1.77 15.86 5.33
CA THR A 150 -2.66 16.21 6.43
C THR A 150 -2.93 17.70 6.38
N LEU A 151 -4.20 18.05 6.30
CA LEU A 151 -4.69 19.42 6.32
C LEU A 151 -5.30 19.68 7.70
N ALA A 152 -4.66 20.57 8.46
CA ALA A 152 -5.12 21.02 9.76
C ALA A 152 -5.55 22.49 9.68
N PRO A 153 -6.36 22.99 10.64
CA PRO A 153 -6.73 24.39 10.67
C PRO A 153 -5.52 25.34 10.71
N THR A 154 -4.45 24.90 11.40
CA THR A 154 -3.20 25.65 11.59
C THR A 154 -2.23 25.56 10.41
N GLY A 155 -2.34 24.55 9.56
CA GLY A 155 -1.36 24.36 8.49
C GLY A 155 -1.50 23.07 7.70
N ILE A 156 -0.51 22.84 6.85
CA ILE A 156 -0.38 21.68 5.99
C ILE A 156 0.88 20.91 6.40
N SER A 157 0.75 19.60 6.53
CA SER A 157 1.90 18.71 6.66
C SER A 157 1.78 17.54 5.69
N GLY A 158 2.89 16.91 5.36
CA GLY A 158 2.91 15.85 4.35
C GLY A 158 4.08 14.91 4.52
N ARG A 159 3.90 13.66 4.10
CA ARG A 159 4.98 12.68 4.05
C ARG A 159 4.87 11.87 2.76
N THR A 160 5.99 11.68 2.08
CA THR A 160 6.15 10.83 0.90
C THR A 160 7.33 9.88 1.08
N GLU A 161 7.52 8.95 0.16
CA GLU A 161 8.62 7.96 0.24
C GLU A 161 10.01 8.61 0.22
N GLY A 162 10.14 9.82 -0.32
CA GLY A 162 11.43 10.54 -0.43
C GLY A 162 11.46 11.92 0.21
N GLY A 163 10.39 12.34 0.90
CA GLY A 163 10.30 13.71 1.43
C GLY A 163 9.34 13.84 2.60
N HIS A 164 9.59 14.85 3.42
CA HIS A 164 8.70 15.26 4.50
C HIS A 164 8.45 16.76 4.38
N LEU A 165 7.17 17.12 4.35
CA LEU A 165 6.73 18.48 4.57
C LEU A 165 6.43 18.60 6.06
N GLU A 166 7.30 19.31 6.77
CA GLU A 166 7.05 19.76 8.13
C GLU A 166 5.78 20.63 8.16
N GLU A 167 5.12 20.68 9.32
CA GLU A 167 3.90 21.48 9.46
C GLU A 167 4.19 22.93 9.09
N THR A 168 3.58 23.34 7.98
CA THR A 168 3.78 24.63 7.34
C THR A 168 2.48 25.39 7.43
N ASP A 169 2.53 26.61 7.96
CA ASP A 169 1.36 27.49 8.00
C ASP A 169 0.82 27.75 6.58
N TRP A 170 -0.50 27.90 6.47
CA TRP A 170 -1.17 28.18 5.21
C TRP A 170 -0.64 29.45 4.53
N GLY A 171 -0.21 30.46 5.29
CA GLY A 171 0.39 31.68 4.73
C GLY A 171 1.75 31.48 4.07
N ALA A 172 2.47 30.40 4.41
CA ALA A 172 3.77 30.08 3.82
C ALA A 172 3.66 29.23 2.54
N VAL A 173 2.45 28.80 2.17
CA VAL A 173 2.17 28.05 0.94
C VAL A 173 1.98 29.03 -0.22
N SER A 174 2.97 29.09 -1.12
CA SER A 174 2.97 30.04 -2.24
C SER A 174 2.13 29.57 -3.42
N ALA A 175 2.18 28.27 -3.73
CA ALA A 175 1.44 27.70 -4.85
C ALA A 175 1.16 26.21 -4.65
N VAL A 176 0.06 25.73 -5.21
CA VAL A 176 -0.28 24.30 -5.27
C VAL A 176 -0.65 23.94 -6.69
N SER A 177 -0.03 22.90 -7.25
CA SER A 177 -0.26 22.47 -8.62
C SER A 177 -0.27 20.97 -8.79
N ALA A 178 -1.06 20.48 -9.76
CA ALA A 178 -1.00 19.12 -10.23
C ALA A 178 0.04 19.02 -11.37
N VAL A 179 1.19 18.41 -11.09
CA VAL A 179 2.28 18.26 -12.05
C VAL A 179 2.21 16.89 -12.70
N ARG A 180 2.07 16.87 -14.03
CA ARG A 180 2.15 15.66 -14.83
C ARG A 180 3.61 15.36 -15.18
N THR A 181 4.11 14.22 -14.70
CA THR A 181 5.43 13.71 -15.05
C THR A 181 5.30 12.80 -16.27
N ALA A 182 6.08 13.09 -17.31
CA ALA A 182 6.11 12.30 -18.53
C ALA A 182 6.57 10.86 -18.26
N ALA A 183 6.07 9.92 -19.07
CA ALA A 183 6.52 8.53 -19.00
C ALA A 183 8.03 8.45 -19.32
N THR A 184 8.72 7.58 -18.60
CA THR A 184 10.12 7.21 -18.89
C THR A 184 10.16 5.73 -19.26
N ARG A 185 11.31 5.24 -19.74
CA ARG A 185 11.50 3.82 -20.06
C ARG A 185 11.22 2.87 -18.88
N ARG A 186 11.27 3.37 -17.64
CA ARG A 186 11.10 2.57 -16.41
C ARG A 186 9.83 2.89 -15.63
N LEU A 187 9.19 4.03 -15.88
CA LEU A 187 8.03 4.50 -15.11
C LEU A 187 6.95 5.02 -16.06
N PRO A 188 5.69 4.59 -15.90
CA PRO A 188 4.57 5.16 -16.65
C PRO A 188 4.40 6.64 -16.30
N ALA A 189 3.70 7.39 -17.16
CA ALA A 189 3.33 8.77 -16.84
C ALA A 189 2.45 8.80 -15.59
N TYR A 190 2.67 9.77 -14.70
CA TYR A 190 1.87 9.93 -13.49
C TYR A 190 1.68 11.41 -13.16
N THR A 191 0.59 11.71 -12.45
CA THR A 191 0.33 13.06 -11.93
C THR A 191 0.64 13.09 -10.44
N SER A 192 1.23 14.18 -9.99
CA SER A 192 1.63 14.43 -8.61
C SER A 192 1.11 15.77 -8.14
N VAL A 193 0.84 15.89 -6.84
CA VAL A 193 0.55 17.17 -6.19
C VAL A 193 1.89 17.78 -5.79
N ARG A 194 2.13 19.02 -6.22
CA ARG A 194 3.27 19.82 -5.83
C ARG A 194 2.79 20.99 -4.98
N ILE A 195 3.30 21.07 -3.75
CA ILE A 195 3.05 22.15 -2.81
C ILE A 195 4.33 22.95 -2.71
N GLU A 196 4.29 24.21 -3.13
CA GLU A 196 5.41 25.14 -3.03
C GLU A 196 5.27 25.98 -1.76
N THR A 197 6.38 26.08 -1.04
CA THR A 197 6.51 26.91 0.15
C THR A 197 7.68 27.87 -0.05
N ALA A 198 7.79 28.89 0.80
CA ALA A 198 8.93 29.82 0.77
C ALA A 198 10.31 29.15 0.92
N ARG A 199 10.37 27.92 1.47
CA ARG A 199 11.63 27.21 1.76
C ARG A 199 11.90 26.03 0.84
N ALA A 200 10.86 25.35 0.38
CA ALA A 200 10.99 24.12 -0.41
C ALA A 200 9.72 23.80 -1.21
N ALA A 201 9.87 22.97 -2.23
CA ALA A 201 8.77 22.33 -2.94
C ALA A 201 8.62 20.88 -2.43
N PHE A 202 7.42 20.52 -2.00
CA PHE A 202 7.04 19.17 -1.63
C PHE A 202 6.21 18.54 -2.75
N THR A 203 6.66 17.39 -3.26
CA THR A 203 5.95 16.67 -4.32
C THR A 203 5.50 15.32 -3.82
N ALA A 204 4.23 15.01 -4.07
CA ALA A 204 3.60 13.78 -3.62
C ALA A 204 2.80 13.15 -4.77
N SER A 205 3.10 11.91 -5.12
CA SER A 205 2.48 11.22 -6.27
C SER A 205 1.06 10.75 -5.96
N SER A 206 0.21 10.59 -6.98
CA SER A 206 -1.14 10.02 -6.81
C SER A 206 -1.14 8.66 -6.09
N MET A 207 -0.07 7.87 -6.25
CA MET A 207 0.13 6.60 -5.56
C MET A 207 0.28 6.73 -4.03
N ALA A 208 0.67 7.91 -3.53
CA ALA A 208 0.83 8.19 -2.11
C ALA A 208 -0.51 8.38 -1.39
N PHE A 209 -1.53 8.88 -2.07
CA PHE A 209 -2.82 9.25 -1.45
C PHE A 209 -4.07 8.63 -2.06
N ASP A 210 -3.97 7.76 -3.08
CA ASP A 210 -5.12 7.03 -3.67
C ASP A 210 -6.29 7.96 -4.04
N SER A 211 -5.93 9.15 -4.52
CA SER A 211 -6.84 10.26 -4.81
C SER A 211 -6.40 10.91 -6.12
N ASP A 212 -7.36 11.53 -6.80
CA ASP A 212 -7.08 12.37 -7.96
C ASP A 212 -6.23 13.59 -7.53
N PRO A 213 -5.00 13.77 -8.06
CA PRO A 213 -4.17 14.93 -7.76
C PRO A 213 -4.85 16.27 -8.04
N HIS A 214 -5.72 16.36 -9.04
CA HIS A 214 -6.46 17.58 -9.33
C HIS A 214 -7.44 17.89 -8.19
N GLY A 215 -8.26 16.91 -7.79
CA GLY A 215 -9.16 17.05 -6.64
C GLY A 215 -8.44 17.43 -5.35
N VAL A 216 -7.28 16.81 -5.06
CA VAL A 216 -6.47 17.17 -3.89
C VAL A 216 -5.95 18.60 -3.97
N THR A 217 -5.47 19.03 -5.13
CA THR A 217 -5.01 20.41 -5.38
C THR A 217 -6.15 21.39 -5.15
N SER A 218 -7.36 21.11 -5.65
CA SER A 218 -8.52 21.96 -5.44
C SER A 218 -8.93 22.05 -3.96
N VAL A 219 -8.89 20.95 -3.21
CA VAL A 219 -9.16 20.98 -1.76
C VAL A 219 -8.17 21.91 -1.04
N ILE A 220 -6.87 21.77 -1.35
CA ILE A 220 -5.85 22.60 -0.71
C ILE A 220 -6.03 24.07 -1.09
N GLU A 221 -6.26 24.37 -2.37
CA GLU A 221 -6.48 25.74 -2.84
C GLU A 221 -7.71 26.39 -2.23
N PHE A 222 -8.80 25.64 -2.06
CA PHE A 222 -10.01 26.14 -1.40
C PHE A 222 -9.70 26.64 0.01
N PHE A 223 -9.08 25.82 0.85
CA PHE A 223 -8.76 26.21 2.24
C PHE A 223 -7.61 27.23 2.33
N ARG A 224 -6.76 27.32 1.31
CA ARG A 224 -5.78 28.41 1.19
C ARG A 224 -6.47 29.75 0.98
N GLN A 225 -7.44 29.81 0.07
CA GLN A 225 -8.20 31.01 -0.30
C GLN A 225 -9.29 31.39 0.71
N HIS A 226 -9.82 30.42 1.46
CA HIS A 226 -10.90 30.59 2.42
C HIS A 226 -10.47 30.27 3.86
N PRO A 227 -9.66 31.14 4.52
CA PRO A 227 -9.20 30.92 5.89
C PRO A 227 -10.34 30.74 6.90
N GLU A 228 -11.48 31.39 6.67
CA GLU A 228 -12.69 31.30 7.49
C GLU A 228 -13.28 29.89 7.57
N HIS A 229 -13.00 29.03 6.58
CA HIS A 229 -13.54 27.67 6.51
C HIS A 229 -12.59 26.61 7.07
N ARG A 230 -11.35 26.97 7.46
CA ARG A 230 -10.32 26.00 7.89
C ARG A 230 -10.69 25.18 9.12
N ASN A 231 -11.56 25.67 10.00
CA ASN A 231 -12.05 24.90 11.14
C ASN A 231 -12.83 23.64 10.71
N ALA A 232 -13.43 23.66 9.51
CA ALA A 232 -14.11 22.49 8.97
C ALA A 232 -13.14 21.32 8.69
N LEU A 233 -11.83 21.58 8.56
CA LEU A 233 -10.82 20.53 8.39
C LEU A 233 -10.77 19.54 9.56
N GLN A 234 -11.31 19.90 10.73
CA GLN A 234 -11.42 18.98 11.86
C GLN A 234 -12.47 17.87 11.65
N ASP A 235 -13.42 18.09 10.74
CA ASP A 235 -14.34 17.07 10.25
C ASP A 235 -14.05 16.82 8.76
N PRO A 236 -13.30 15.75 8.43
CA PRO A 236 -12.92 15.44 7.06
C PRO A 236 -14.11 15.35 6.09
N ARG A 237 -15.29 14.93 6.56
CA ARG A 237 -16.48 14.83 5.71
C ARG A 237 -17.06 16.21 5.44
N ALA A 238 -17.25 17.02 6.48
CA ALA A 238 -17.78 18.37 6.33
C ALA A 238 -16.85 19.24 5.46
N ALA A 239 -15.53 19.11 5.61
CA ALA A 239 -14.55 19.80 4.79
C ALA A 239 -14.71 19.48 3.29
N LEU A 240 -14.82 18.20 2.93
CA LEU A 240 -14.98 17.79 1.54
C LEU A 240 -16.36 18.16 0.97
N GLU A 241 -17.41 18.12 1.79
CA GLU A 241 -18.75 18.58 1.39
C GLU A 241 -18.76 20.09 1.10
N LEU A 242 -18.04 20.91 1.88
CA LEU A 242 -17.87 22.34 1.63
C LEU A 242 -17.18 22.61 0.29
N VAL A 243 -16.04 21.94 0.03
CA VAL A 243 -15.32 22.09 -1.24
C VAL A 243 -16.19 21.67 -2.42
N ARG A 244 -16.91 20.54 -2.30
CA ARG A 244 -17.84 20.07 -3.34
C ARG A 244 -18.93 21.10 -3.62
N ASN A 245 -19.53 21.67 -2.57
CA ASN A 245 -20.60 22.65 -2.73
C ASN A 245 -20.08 23.93 -3.39
N ALA A 246 -18.87 24.38 -3.03
CA ALA A 246 -18.22 25.52 -3.67
C ALA A 246 -17.99 25.28 -5.18
N MET A 247 -17.51 24.09 -5.53
CA MET A 247 -17.34 23.69 -6.94
C MET A 247 -18.67 23.70 -7.70
N LEU A 248 -19.74 23.19 -7.09
CA LEU A 248 -21.08 23.20 -7.69
C LEU A 248 -21.64 24.62 -7.83
N SER A 249 -21.29 25.55 -6.95
CA SER A 249 -21.65 26.97 -7.08
C SER A 249 -20.79 27.75 -8.08
N GLY A 250 -19.90 27.08 -8.82
CA GLY A 250 -19.10 27.69 -9.88
C GLY A 250 -17.69 28.12 -9.46
N TRP A 251 -17.23 27.78 -8.25
CA TRP A 251 -15.83 27.96 -7.87
C TRP A 251 -14.98 26.96 -8.67
N ARG A 252 -14.10 27.45 -9.55
CA ARG A 252 -13.29 26.60 -10.44
C ARG A 252 -11.89 26.27 -9.92
N GLY A 253 -11.56 26.67 -8.69
CA GLY A 253 -10.20 26.51 -8.16
C GLY A 253 -9.11 27.06 -9.10
N ALA A 254 -7.90 26.51 -9.00
CA ALA A 254 -6.73 26.96 -9.75
C ALA A 254 -6.80 26.76 -11.28
N GLU A 255 -7.80 26.03 -11.81
CA GLU A 255 -7.94 25.81 -13.26
C GLU A 255 -8.45 27.04 -14.02
N ALA A 256 -8.99 28.05 -13.33
CA ALA A 256 -9.36 29.33 -13.96
C ALA A 256 -8.22 30.35 -14.06
N ALA A 257 -7.06 30.06 -13.44
CA ALA A 257 -5.91 30.98 -13.37
C ALA A 257 -4.74 30.59 -14.29
N ALA A 258 -4.90 29.54 -15.11
CA ALA A 258 -3.89 29.05 -16.06
C ALA A 258 -4.31 29.31 -17.51
#